data_AF-A0A4Y1ZZ31-F1
#
_entry.id   AF-A0A4Y1ZZ31-F1
#
_cell.length_a   1.000
_cell.length_b   1.000
_cell.length_c   1.000
_cell.angle_alpha   90.00
_cell.angle_beta   90.00
_cell.angle_gamma   90.00
#
_symmetry.space_group_name_H-M   'P 1'
#
loop_
_entity.id
_entity.type
_entity.pdbx_description
1 polymer ?
#
loop_
_entity_poly.entity_id
_entity_poly.type
_entity_poly.pdbx_seq_one_letter_code
_entity_poly.pdbx_strand_id
1 'polypeptide(L)'
;MDGRTKGPYSYSGPIGLLLKDCVKIPVVKFDCTLQHLDLKDIKKLSTDQQYLYRIRLAIKDGSCSSSATDNSPEPPLTMHIKDKDLKEMCKEQFPVMMFEEFPCHTQSVERCIKLISEASMKVCGETARDGYIRVKLQARKEDPTFDNKGQYYSNT
;
A
#
# COMPACT_ATOMS: atom_id res chain seq x y z
N MET A 1 10.88 25.82 -1.29
CA MET A 1 11.24 25.96 -2.72
C MET A 1 12.26 24.89 -3.01
N ASP A 2 11.79 23.70 -3.40
CA ASP A 2 12.67 22.56 -3.67
C ASP A 2 13.43 22.81 -4.98
N GLY A 3 14.75 22.67 -4.91
CA GLY A 3 15.65 22.95 -6.02
C GLY A 3 15.43 22.03 -7.23
N ARG A 4 16.17 22.34 -8.31
CA ARG A 4 16.14 21.64 -9.61
C ARG A 4 16.16 20.11 -9.45
N THR A 5 15.05 19.46 -9.77
CA THR A 5 14.91 18.00 -9.74
C THR A 5 15.86 17.38 -10.75
N LYS A 6 16.68 16.41 -10.33
CA LYS A 6 17.45 15.58 -11.26
C LYS A 6 16.64 14.31 -11.61
N GLY A 7 16.99 13.69 -12.74
CA GLY A 7 16.24 12.57 -13.32
C GLY A 7 16.08 11.36 -12.38
N PRO A 8 15.28 10.36 -12.80
CA PRO A 8 14.75 9.28 -11.94
C PRO A 8 15.82 8.43 -11.21
N TYR A 9 17.07 8.51 -11.63
CA TYR A 9 18.20 7.77 -11.07
C TYR A 9 19.10 8.62 -10.16
N SER A 10 18.66 9.80 -9.74
CA SER A 10 19.50 10.71 -8.97
C SER A 10 18.74 11.45 -7.87
N TYR A 11 19.19 11.25 -6.63
CA TYR A 11 18.67 11.95 -5.47
C TYR A 11 19.22 13.39 -5.40
N SER A 12 18.36 14.36 -5.09
CA SER A 12 18.70 15.78 -4.99
C SER A 12 18.16 16.40 -3.69
N GLY A 13 18.71 17.56 -3.30
CA GLY A 13 18.39 18.23 -2.04
C GLY A 13 19.11 17.62 -0.81
N PRO A 14 18.99 18.27 0.36
CA PRO A 14 19.68 17.85 1.59
C PRO A 14 19.31 16.42 2.00
N ILE A 15 18.02 16.07 1.88
CA ILE A 15 17.48 14.75 2.23
C ILE A 15 17.89 13.69 1.20
N GLY A 16 17.81 14.01 -0.10
CA GLY A 16 18.19 13.06 -1.15
C GLY A 16 19.67 12.68 -1.12
N LEU A 17 20.56 13.60 -0.73
CA LEU A 17 21.98 13.30 -0.57
C LEU A 17 22.25 12.29 0.55
N LEU A 18 21.44 12.28 1.62
CA LEU A 18 21.54 11.29 2.71
C LEU A 18 21.15 9.87 2.26
N LEU A 19 20.34 9.75 1.19
CA LEU A 19 19.87 8.46 0.68
C LEU A 19 20.88 7.75 -0.23
N LYS A 20 21.93 8.44 -0.72
CA LYS A 20 22.92 7.87 -1.65
C LYS A 20 23.62 6.63 -1.11
N ASP A 21 23.83 6.57 0.21
CA ASP A 21 24.47 5.45 0.87
C ASP A 21 23.50 4.58 1.68
N CYS A 22 22.19 4.86 1.63
CA CYS A 22 21.18 4.13 2.41
C CYS A 22 21.17 2.62 2.12
N VAL A 23 21.52 2.22 0.90
CA VAL A 23 21.60 0.81 0.49
C VAL A 23 22.79 0.09 1.13
N LYS A 24 23.83 0.83 1.58
CA LYS A 24 25.03 0.28 2.23
C LYS A 24 24.92 0.24 3.76
N ILE A 25 23.88 0.86 4.33
CA ILE A 25 23.68 0.88 5.78
C ILE A 25 23.21 -0.52 6.20
N PRO A 26 23.85 -1.16 7.20
CA PRO A 26 23.40 -2.43 7.71
C PRO A 26 21.98 -2.29 8.26
N VAL A 27 21.15 -3.32 8.04
CA VAL A 27 19.78 -3.35 8.56
C VAL A 27 19.83 -3.18 10.08
N VAL A 28 19.38 -2.02 10.56
CA VAL A 28 19.29 -1.73 11.98
C VAL A 28 18.24 -2.67 12.56
N LYS A 29 18.63 -3.49 13.55
CA LYS A 29 17.66 -4.27 14.33
C LYS A 29 16.87 -3.29 15.19
N PHE A 30 15.62 -3.06 14.81
CA PHE A 30 14.70 -2.28 15.62
C PHE A 30 14.21 -3.13 16.77
N ASP A 31 14.64 -2.80 17.99
CA ASP A 31 14.01 -3.31 19.18
C ASP A 31 12.62 -2.69 19.30
N CYS A 32 11.59 -3.55 19.25
CA CYS A 32 10.21 -3.14 19.43
C CYS A 32 10.01 -2.68 20.88
N THR A 33 10.22 -1.39 21.17
CA THR A 33 10.01 -0.78 22.49
C THR A 33 8.54 -0.52 22.83
N LEU A 34 7.60 -1.16 22.12
CA LEU A 34 6.16 -1.10 22.41
C LEU A 34 5.83 -1.94 23.65
N GLN A 35 6.28 -1.45 24.80
CA GLN A 35 5.89 -1.91 26.11
C GLN A 35 4.55 -1.23 26.45
N HIS A 36 3.51 -2.06 26.52
CA HIS A 36 2.30 -1.86 27.31
C HIS A 36 1.43 -0.63 26.96
N LEU A 37 0.65 -0.71 25.86
CA LEU A 37 -0.57 0.11 25.79
C LEU A 37 -1.52 -0.36 26.89
N ASP A 38 -1.90 0.57 27.78
CA ASP A 38 -2.82 0.31 28.88
C ASP A 38 -4.21 -0.03 28.31
N LEU A 39 -4.77 -1.19 28.70
CA LEU A 39 -5.98 -1.79 28.12
C LEU A 39 -7.21 -0.86 28.16
N LYS A 40 -7.17 0.18 28.99
CA LYS A 40 -8.25 1.16 29.19
C LYS A 40 -8.47 2.08 27.99
N ASP A 41 -7.47 2.28 27.13
CA ASP A 41 -7.57 3.17 25.97
C ASP A 41 -7.94 2.46 24.66
N ILE A 42 -8.11 1.12 24.66
CA ILE A 42 -8.45 0.35 23.44
C ILE A 42 -9.76 0.82 22.81
N LYS A 43 -10.73 1.25 23.64
CA LYS A 43 -12.03 1.76 23.17
C LYS A 43 -11.94 3.12 22.47
N LYS A 44 -10.80 3.83 22.58
CA LYS A 44 -10.54 5.11 21.87
C LYS A 44 -9.81 4.92 20.54
N LEU A 45 -9.32 3.71 20.25
CA LEU A 45 -8.59 3.41 19.03
C LEU A 45 -9.52 3.35 17.82
N SER A 46 -9.03 3.75 16.66
CA SER A 46 -9.75 3.54 15.39
C SER A 46 -9.93 2.04 15.10
N THR A 47 -10.86 1.70 14.22
CA THR A 47 -11.12 0.30 13.81
C THR A 47 -9.83 -0.40 13.34
N ASP A 48 -9.02 0.26 12.52
CA ASP A 48 -7.77 -0.29 12.00
C ASP A 48 -6.73 -0.52 13.10
N GLN A 49 -6.64 0.41 14.06
CA GLN A 49 -5.75 0.30 15.21
C GLN A 49 -6.17 -0.84 16.15
N GLN A 50 -7.48 -1.03 16.35
CA GLN A 50 -8.00 -2.15 17.13
C GLN A 50 -7.69 -3.49 16.45
N TYR A 51 -7.81 -3.56 15.12
CA TYR A 51 -7.46 -4.75 14.35
C TYR A 51 -5.97 -5.12 14.49
N LEU A 52 -5.08 -4.14 14.31
CA LEU A 52 -3.64 -4.32 14.50
C LEU A 52 -3.27 -4.73 15.94
N TYR A 53 -3.94 -4.15 16.93
CA TYR A 53 -3.73 -4.51 18.34
C TYR A 53 -4.18 -5.95 18.64
N ARG A 54 -5.31 -6.40 18.08
CA ARG A 54 -5.78 -7.78 18.21
C ARG A 54 -4.83 -8.80 17.56
N ILE A 55 -4.33 -8.50 16.35
CA ILE A 55 -3.30 -9.33 15.69
C ILE A 55 -2.06 -9.44 16.57
N ARG A 56 -1.60 -8.31 17.11
CA ARG A 56 -0.42 -8.29 17.99
C ARG A 56 -0.62 -9.10 19.26
N LEU A 57 -1.79 -9.02 19.90
CA LEU A 57 -2.13 -9.85 21.06
C LEU A 57 -2.15 -11.33 20.72
N ALA A 58 -2.78 -11.71 19.60
CA ALA A 58 -2.85 -13.10 19.17
C ALA A 58 -1.45 -13.70 18.90
N ILE A 59 -0.54 -12.91 18.31
CA ILE A 59 0.86 -13.30 18.11
C ILE A 59 1.60 -13.44 19.45
N LYS A 60 1.39 -12.49 20.38
CA LYS A 60 2.05 -12.49 21.68
C LYS A 60 1.62 -13.67 22.56
N ASP A 61 0.31 -13.95 22.58
CA ASP A 61 -0.30 -14.94 23.47
C ASP A 61 -0.46 -16.32 22.80
N GLY A 62 -0.11 -16.43 21.50
CA GLY A 62 -0.17 -17.67 20.73
C GLY A 62 -1.59 -18.23 20.54
N SER A 63 -2.62 -17.39 20.72
CA SER A 63 -4.02 -17.79 20.68
C SER A 63 -4.85 -16.80 19.87
N CYS A 64 -5.45 -17.27 18.77
CA CYS A 64 -6.43 -16.50 18.01
C CYS A 64 -7.82 -16.73 18.61
N SER A 65 -8.45 -15.68 19.14
CA SER A 65 -9.85 -15.74 19.58
C SER A 65 -10.76 -15.98 18.36
N SER A 66 -11.51 -17.08 18.37
CA SER A 66 -12.48 -17.45 17.32
C SER A 66 -13.63 -16.45 17.16
N SER A 67 -13.80 -15.47 18.07
CA SER A 67 -14.80 -14.42 17.96
C SER A 67 -14.35 -13.19 17.17
N ALA A 68 -13.09 -13.16 16.70
CA ALA A 68 -12.53 -12.05 15.92
C ALA A 68 -12.80 -12.16 14.41
N THR A 69 -13.31 -13.31 13.93
CA THR A 69 -13.49 -13.59 12.50
C THR A 69 -14.86 -13.22 11.96
N ASP A 70 -15.85 -12.92 12.81
CA ASP A 70 -17.25 -12.77 12.38
C ASP A 70 -17.55 -11.50 11.56
N ASN A 71 -16.62 -10.54 11.47
CA ASN A 71 -16.87 -9.27 10.76
C ASN A 71 -15.68 -8.74 9.95
N SER A 72 -14.60 -9.52 9.79
CA SER A 72 -13.48 -9.12 8.92
C SER A 72 -13.44 -10.04 7.72
N PRO A 73 -13.67 -9.56 6.50
CA PRO A 73 -13.46 -10.38 5.32
C PRO A 73 -11.99 -10.84 5.30
N GLU A 74 -11.79 -12.13 5.05
CA GLU A 74 -10.44 -12.66 4.88
C GLU A 74 -9.73 -11.88 3.76
N PRO A 75 -8.47 -11.46 3.96
CA PRO A 75 -7.69 -10.86 2.90
C PRO A 75 -7.69 -11.80 1.69
N PRO A 76 -7.92 -11.31 0.46
CA PRO A 76 -7.87 -12.13 -0.75
C PRO A 76 -6.56 -12.93 -0.88
N LEU A 77 -5.50 -12.41 -0.30
CA LEU A 77 -4.17 -13.02 -0.26
C LEU A 77 -4.11 -14.30 0.60
N THR A 78 -4.97 -14.42 1.61
CA THR A 78 -4.98 -15.55 2.56
C THR A 78 -6.20 -16.44 2.42
N MET A 79 -7.17 -16.08 1.57
CA MET A 79 -8.43 -16.82 1.41
C MET A 79 -8.26 -18.29 0.96
N HIS A 80 -7.11 -18.62 0.36
CA HIS A 80 -6.81 -19.97 -0.12
C HIS A 80 -6.02 -20.80 0.90
N ILE A 81 -5.58 -20.20 2.00
CA ILE A 81 -4.73 -20.84 3.01
C ILE A 81 -5.64 -21.48 4.06
N LYS A 82 -5.56 -22.81 4.23
CA LYS A 82 -6.40 -23.53 5.20
C LYS A 82 -5.81 -23.46 6.60
N ASP A 83 -6.66 -23.59 7.62
CA ASP A 83 -6.24 -23.61 9.04
C ASP A 83 -5.15 -24.63 9.36
N LYS A 84 -5.15 -25.77 8.66
CA LYS A 84 -4.12 -26.81 8.81
C LYS A 84 -2.75 -26.29 8.36
N ASP A 85 -2.72 -25.58 7.25
CA ASP A 85 -1.52 -25.02 6.65
C ASP A 85 -1.03 -23.84 7.51
N LEU A 86 -1.93 -23.00 8.03
CA LEU A 86 -1.60 -21.95 9.01
C LEU A 86 -0.95 -22.52 10.29
N LYS A 87 -1.44 -23.66 10.80
CA LYS A 87 -0.87 -24.33 11.97
C LYS A 87 0.51 -24.92 11.70
N GLU A 88 0.78 -25.40 10.49
CA GLU A 88 2.11 -25.86 10.09
C GLU A 88 3.08 -24.67 9.92
N MET A 89 2.62 -23.56 9.35
CA MET A 89 3.40 -22.30 9.22
C MET A 89 3.77 -21.66 10.57
N CYS A 90 2.99 -21.90 11.63
CA CYS A 90 3.33 -21.45 12.99
C CYS A 90 4.38 -22.34 13.68
N LYS A 91 4.57 -23.59 13.22
CA LYS A 91 5.49 -24.56 13.83
C LYS A 91 6.89 -24.49 13.22
N GLU A 92 6.97 -24.30 11.91
CA GLU A 92 8.21 -24.01 11.21
C GLU A 92 8.53 -22.52 11.42
N GLN A 93 9.76 -22.18 11.81
CA GLN A 93 10.18 -20.78 11.98
C GLN A 93 9.98 -20.01 10.67
N PHE A 94 8.83 -19.32 10.55
CA PHE A 94 8.36 -18.55 9.38
C PHE A 94 9.05 -18.97 8.07
N PRO A 95 8.57 -20.02 7.37
CA PRO A 95 9.04 -20.25 6.01
C PRO A 95 8.83 -18.96 5.23
N VAL A 96 9.86 -18.54 4.49
CA VAL A 96 9.83 -17.34 3.66
C VAL A 96 8.56 -17.38 2.82
N MET A 97 7.57 -16.58 3.21
CA MET A 97 6.29 -16.51 2.54
C MET A 97 6.57 -15.91 1.16
N MET A 98 6.59 -16.75 0.13
CA MET A 98 6.63 -16.28 -1.25
C MET A 98 5.29 -15.61 -1.54
N PHE A 99 5.21 -14.32 -1.26
CA PHE A 99 4.15 -13.50 -1.84
C PHE A 99 4.32 -13.54 -3.35
N GLU A 100 3.24 -13.82 -4.06
CA GLU A 100 3.20 -13.60 -5.50
C GLU A 100 3.56 -12.13 -5.73
N GLU A 101 4.58 -11.87 -6.54
CA GLU A 101 5.11 -10.52 -6.75
C GLU A 101 4.08 -9.73 -7.56
N PHE A 102 3.13 -9.12 -6.86
CA PHE A 102 2.15 -8.26 -7.49
C PHE A 102 2.89 -7.06 -8.10
N PRO A 103 2.75 -6.80 -9.41
CA PRO A 103 3.48 -5.73 -10.06
C PRO A 103 2.89 -4.38 -9.61
N CYS A 104 3.42 -3.87 -8.50
CA CYS A 104 2.99 -2.65 -7.83
C CYS A 104 3.50 -1.38 -8.52
N HIS A 105 4.42 -1.53 -9.49
CA HIS A 105 5.01 -0.44 -10.28
C HIS A 105 4.62 -0.52 -11.76
N THR A 106 3.38 -0.91 -12.05
CA THR A 106 2.87 -0.82 -13.43
C THR A 106 2.48 0.62 -13.75
N GLN A 107 2.66 1.02 -15.01
CA GLN A 107 2.19 2.33 -15.47
C GLN A 107 0.68 2.53 -15.25
N SER A 108 -0.11 1.46 -15.28
CA SER A 108 -1.55 1.53 -14.99
C SER A 108 -1.82 1.93 -13.54
N VAL A 109 -1.10 1.34 -12.57
CA VAL A 109 -1.19 1.70 -11.16
C VAL A 109 -0.78 3.15 -10.93
N GLU A 110 0.36 3.59 -11.49
CA GLU A 110 0.81 4.98 -11.37
C GLU A 110 -0.21 5.97 -11.96
N ARG A 111 -0.77 5.67 -13.14
CA ARG A 111 -1.80 6.49 -13.79
C ARG A 111 -3.09 6.55 -12.97
N CYS A 112 -3.47 5.45 -12.33
CA CYS A 112 -4.64 5.38 -11.44
C CYS A 112 -4.46 6.27 -10.21
N ILE A 113 -3.34 6.11 -9.49
CA ILE A 113 -3.01 6.91 -8.30
C ILE A 113 -3.00 8.40 -8.64
N LYS A 114 -2.41 8.78 -9.78
CA LYS A 114 -2.39 10.16 -10.26
C LYS A 114 -3.80 10.72 -10.47
N LEU A 115 -4.69 9.95 -11.11
CA LEU A 115 -6.07 10.36 -11.38
C LEU A 115 -6.88 10.57 -10.09
N ILE A 116 -6.74 9.65 -9.13
CA ILE A 116 -7.42 9.73 -7.82
C ILE A 116 -6.93 10.93 -7.03
N SER A 117 -5.62 11.18 -7.03
CA SER A 117 -5.01 12.31 -6.35
C SER A 117 -5.49 13.63 -6.94
N GLU A 118 -5.54 13.73 -8.27
CA GLU A 118 -6.05 14.91 -8.98
C GLU A 118 -7.53 15.17 -8.67
N ALA A 119 -8.38 14.14 -8.70
CA ALA A 119 -9.79 14.26 -8.34
C ALA A 119 -9.94 14.78 -6.90
N SER A 120 -9.14 14.26 -5.97
CA SER A 120 -9.17 14.66 -4.56
C SER A 120 -8.70 16.09 -4.32
N MET A 121 -7.77 16.59 -5.15
CA MET A 121 -7.37 18.01 -5.11
C MET A 121 -8.41 18.94 -5.73
N LYS A 122 -9.19 18.46 -6.70
CA LYS A 122 -10.11 19.30 -7.47
C LYS A 122 -11.48 19.43 -6.82
N VAL A 123 -11.97 18.37 -6.18
CA VAL A 123 -13.31 18.32 -5.60
C VAL A 123 -13.32 17.61 -4.25
N CYS A 124 -14.23 18.03 -3.37
CA CYS A 124 -14.49 17.40 -2.08
C CYS A 124 -15.74 16.52 -2.15
N GLY A 125 -15.79 15.44 -1.37
CA GLY A 125 -16.89 14.48 -1.35
C GLY A 125 -16.73 13.33 -2.34
N GLU A 126 -17.17 12.15 -1.91
CA GLU A 126 -16.97 10.89 -2.66
C GLU A 126 -17.66 10.92 -4.03
N THR A 127 -18.95 11.26 -4.07
CA THR A 127 -19.74 11.30 -5.31
C THR A 127 -19.16 12.28 -6.33
N ALA A 128 -18.67 13.43 -5.87
CA ALA A 128 -18.04 14.42 -6.74
C ALA A 128 -16.72 13.91 -7.31
N ARG A 129 -15.87 13.28 -6.49
CA ARG A 129 -14.61 12.67 -6.95
C ARG A 129 -14.86 11.56 -7.96
N ASP A 130 -15.80 10.67 -7.68
CA ASP A 130 -16.19 9.58 -8.57
C ASP A 130 -16.75 10.11 -9.91
N GLY A 131 -17.61 11.13 -9.88
CA GLY A 131 -18.07 11.84 -11.08
C GLY A 131 -16.92 12.44 -11.89
N TYR A 132 -15.96 13.11 -11.24
CA TYR A 132 -14.78 13.66 -11.89
C TYR A 132 -13.93 12.57 -12.58
N ILE A 133 -13.69 11.46 -11.88
CA ILE A 133 -12.93 10.32 -12.41
C ILE A 133 -13.63 9.73 -13.64
N ARG A 134 -14.95 9.48 -13.57
CA ARG A 134 -15.71 8.93 -14.70
C ARG A 134 -15.68 9.82 -15.92
N VAL A 135 -15.93 11.12 -15.77
CA VAL A 135 -15.90 12.08 -16.89
C VAL A 135 -14.51 12.10 -17.53
N LYS A 136 -13.45 12.11 -16.71
CA LYS A 136 -12.07 12.12 -17.21
C LYS A 136 -11.66 10.83 -17.91
N LEU A 137 -12.15 9.68 -17.44
CA LEU A 137 -11.96 8.40 -18.13
C LEU A 137 -12.73 8.34 -19.44
N GLN A 138 -13.94 8.90 -19.49
CA GLN A 138 -14.74 8.96 -20.71
C GLN A 138 -14.09 9.86 -21.77
N ALA A 139 -13.63 11.04 -21.39
CA ALA A 139 -12.88 11.94 -22.28
C ALA A 139 -11.64 11.26 -22.87
N ARG A 140 -10.88 10.50 -22.07
CA ARG A 140 -9.71 9.73 -22.54
C ARG A 140 -10.03 8.63 -23.56
N LYS A 141 -11.28 8.15 -23.61
CA LYS A 141 -11.71 7.19 -24.65
C LYS A 141 -12.01 7.88 -25.97
N GLU A 142 -12.36 9.16 -25.93
CA GLU A 142 -12.61 9.99 -27.12
C GLU A 142 -11.29 10.51 -27.70
N ASP A 143 -10.23 10.58 -26.89
CA ASP A 143 -8.88 10.89 -27.36
C ASP A 143 -8.37 9.81 -28.35
N PRO A 144 -7.69 10.21 -29.44
CA PRO A 144 -7.11 9.26 -30.39
C PRO A 144 -6.11 8.34 -29.69
N THR A 145 -6.30 7.03 -29.86
CA THR A 145 -5.33 6.03 -29.43
C THR A 145 -4.24 5.91 -30.47
N PHE A 146 -2.99 6.07 -30.04
CA PHE A 146 -1.82 5.89 -30.87
C PHE A 146 -1.04 4.66 -30.41
N ASP A 147 -0.77 3.73 -31.34
CA ASP A 147 0.04 2.54 -31.09
C ASP A 147 1.53 2.89 -31.00
N ASN A 148 1.94 3.96 -31.66
CA ASN A 148 3.32 4.44 -31.62
C ASN A 148 3.40 5.96 -31.73
N LYS A 149 4.53 6.52 -31.27
CA LYS A 149 4.77 7.96 -31.24
C LYS A 149 4.79 8.60 -32.62
N GLY A 150 5.09 7.83 -33.68
CA GLY A 150 5.12 8.33 -35.06
C GLY A 150 3.75 8.81 -35.55
N GLN A 151 2.69 8.09 -35.18
CA GLN A 151 1.31 8.42 -35.57
C GLN A 151 0.84 9.78 -35.03
N TYR A 152 1.43 10.27 -33.93
CA TYR A 152 1.13 11.61 -33.41
C TYR A 152 1.59 12.71 -34.37
N TYR A 153 2.76 12.53 -34.99
CA TYR A 153 3.33 13.50 -35.93
C TYR A 153 2.76 13.39 -37.35
N SER A 154 2.00 12.32 -37.65
CA SER A 154 1.37 12.11 -38.96
C SER A 154 0.03 12.83 -39.12
N ASN A 155 -0.58 13.28 -38.01
CA ASN A 155 -1.88 13.95 -37.98
C ASN A 155 -1.79 15.48 -37.78
N THR A 156 -0.58 16.06 -37.88
CA THR A 156 -0.33 17.51 -37.82
C THR A 156 0.16 18.00 -39.17
#